data_AF-A0A933ZNG0-F1
#
_entry.id   AF-A0A933ZNG0-F1
#
_cell.length_a   1.000
_cell.length_b   1.000
_cell.length_c   1.000
_cell.angle_alpha   90.00
_cell.angle_beta   90.00
_cell.angle_gamma   90.00
#
_symmetry.space_group_name_H-M   'P 1'
#
loop_
_entity.id
_entity.type
_entity.pdbx_description
1 polymer ?
#
loop_
_entity_poly.entity_id
_entity_poly.type
_entity_poly.pdbx_seq_one_letter_code
_entity_poly.pdbx_strand_id
1 'polypeptide(L)'
;MTSHGVALRWVVLGGLLLEMVACAGPRLRPRKAAPGEIEDGSTITLAESAPTETTLDLPDIPNADGVWLEMINAATRAIDLSHFYTSDQPPSRLTPIIGALRAAVARGVRVRFLVDESVAAKYPETLDALTGQAGLQLRKLAVQKLMGGVQHAKYMVIDRREAYLGSQNFDWRSLEHIQEMGVRIRSKRVAGALLDVFETDWEFAGGAPANLRIVRRPDADAVRLFTGETVTFVASPKGWLPDEAEWDLPKLVRLIDQARSELGIQLLTYKTKSYDGSLFLELDRALRRAAARGVGVRLLVSDWSNKPSSEARRSISALSQVPG
;
A
#
# COMPACT_ATOMS: atom_id res chain seq x y z
N MET A 1 -18.40 18.45 34.47
CA MET A 1 -18.08 17.02 34.27
C MET A 1 -18.03 16.80 32.77
N THR A 2 -16.81 16.71 32.24
CA THR A 2 -16.51 16.81 30.81
C THR A 2 -16.67 15.45 30.11
N SER A 3 -17.56 15.46 29.12
CA SER A 3 -17.73 14.45 28.08
C SER A 3 -16.41 14.19 27.35
N HIS A 4 -15.97 12.92 27.31
CA HIS A 4 -14.86 12.48 26.47
C HIS A 4 -15.43 11.65 25.32
N GLY A 5 -15.62 12.29 24.17
CA GLY A 5 -15.90 11.62 22.90
C GLY A 5 -14.61 10.98 22.37
N VAL A 6 -14.64 9.66 22.13
CA VAL A 6 -13.52 8.91 21.54
C VAL A 6 -13.77 8.80 20.04
N ALA A 7 -12.82 9.31 19.24
CA ALA A 7 -12.87 9.36 17.79
C ALA A 7 -12.25 8.11 17.12
N LEU A 8 -12.95 7.66 16.06
CA LEU A 8 -12.60 6.91 14.84
C LEU A 8 -11.24 6.18 14.71
N ARG A 9 -11.30 4.90 14.31
CA ARG A 9 -10.17 4.00 14.01
C ARG A 9 -10.20 3.58 12.52
N TRP A 10 -9.10 3.74 11.77
CA TRP A 10 -8.98 3.29 10.36
C TRP A 10 -7.76 2.38 10.15
N VAL A 11 -7.86 1.46 9.20
CA VAL A 11 -6.83 0.49 8.76
C VAL A 11 -6.33 0.89 7.38
N VAL A 12 -5.00 0.84 7.18
CA VAL A 12 -4.28 1.31 5.97
C VAL A 12 -4.11 0.18 4.95
N LEU A 13 -4.55 0.39 3.70
CA LEU A 13 -4.30 -0.48 2.54
C LEU A 13 -4.00 0.39 1.31
N GLY A 14 -2.77 0.30 0.78
CA GLY A 14 -2.35 1.00 -0.45
C GLY A 14 -2.59 0.12 -1.68
N GLY A 15 -3.19 0.68 -2.73
CA GLY A 15 -3.42 0.01 -4.01
C GLY A 15 -3.24 0.96 -5.19
N LEU A 16 -2.73 0.46 -6.31
CA LEU A 16 -2.47 1.22 -7.53
C LEU A 16 -3.53 0.93 -8.61
N LEU A 17 -3.86 1.89 -9.48
CA LEU A 17 -4.92 1.71 -10.48
C LEU A 17 -4.56 2.25 -11.87
N LEU A 18 -5.01 1.54 -12.91
CA LEU A 18 -4.71 1.75 -14.33
C LEU A 18 -5.98 1.96 -15.17
N GLU A 19 -6.06 3.00 -16.01
CA GLU A 19 -7.20 3.28 -16.91
C GLU A 19 -6.78 3.33 -18.40
N MET A 20 -7.58 2.73 -19.30
CA MET A 20 -7.57 2.98 -20.75
C MET A 20 -9.02 3.14 -21.28
N VAL A 21 -9.23 4.08 -22.22
CA VAL A 21 -10.55 4.51 -22.74
C VAL A 21 -10.65 4.37 -24.27
N ALA A 22 -11.81 3.91 -24.77
CA ALA A 22 -12.30 4.14 -26.15
C ALA A 22 -13.82 4.49 -26.18
N CYS A 23 -14.20 5.27 -27.21
CA CYS A 23 -15.37 6.15 -27.47
C CYS A 23 -16.79 5.49 -27.59
N ALA A 24 -17.98 6.16 -27.68
CA ALA A 24 -18.45 7.55 -27.93
C ALA A 24 -19.93 7.79 -27.46
N GLY A 25 -20.30 9.06 -27.18
CA GLY A 25 -21.70 9.58 -27.09
C GLY A 25 -21.79 10.97 -26.39
N PRO A 26 -22.62 11.95 -26.82
CA PRO A 26 -22.43 13.36 -26.43
C PRO A 26 -23.34 13.85 -25.30
N ARG A 27 -22.77 14.47 -24.24
CA ARG A 27 -23.04 15.85 -23.76
C ARG A 27 -22.50 16.09 -22.35
N LEU A 28 -22.24 17.39 -22.09
CA LEU A 28 -21.48 18.03 -21.01
C LEU A 28 -19.98 17.81 -21.13
N ARG A 29 -19.24 18.84 -21.58
CA ARG A 29 -17.77 18.84 -21.55
C ARG A 29 -17.35 18.99 -20.09
N PRO A 30 -16.80 17.96 -19.42
CA PRO A 30 -15.94 18.21 -18.30
C PRO A 30 -14.71 18.94 -18.89
N ARG A 31 -14.11 19.87 -18.14
CA ARG A 31 -12.74 20.29 -18.46
C ARG A 31 -11.92 19.01 -18.50
N LYS A 32 -11.53 18.56 -19.70
CA LYS A 32 -10.59 17.45 -19.89
C LYS A 32 -9.41 17.87 -19.04
N ALA A 33 -9.17 17.21 -17.90
CA ALA A 33 -7.87 17.32 -17.26
C ALA A 33 -6.90 16.99 -18.39
N ALA A 34 -5.98 17.90 -18.70
CA ALA A 34 -4.94 17.60 -19.65
C ALA A 34 -4.34 16.26 -19.17
N PRO A 35 -4.14 15.26 -20.06
CA PRO A 35 -3.42 14.05 -19.68
C PRO A 35 -2.15 14.52 -18.96
N GLY A 36 -1.93 14.05 -17.74
CA GLY A 36 -0.76 14.44 -16.96
C GLY A 36 0.48 14.37 -17.87
N GLU A 37 1.37 15.35 -17.75
CA GLU A 37 2.58 15.40 -18.55
C GLU A 37 3.33 14.06 -18.40
N ILE A 38 3.72 13.47 -19.53
CA ILE A 38 4.45 12.20 -19.53
C ILE A 38 5.76 12.42 -18.77
N GLU A 39 6.01 11.60 -17.76
CA GLU A 39 7.30 11.64 -17.05
C GLU A 39 8.30 10.77 -17.81
N ASP A 40 9.28 11.38 -18.47
CA ASP A 40 10.27 10.66 -19.27
C ASP A 40 11.04 9.61 -18.45
N GLY A 41 11.18 8.41 -19.02
CA GLY A 41 11.86 7.27 -18.39
C GLY A 41 11.09 6.63 -17.22
N SER A 42 9.86 7.07 -16.94
CA SER A 42 9.05 6.51 -15.85
C SER A 42 8.41 5.17 -16.23
N THR A 43 8.46 4.22 -15.30
CA THR A 43 8.00 2.84 -15.55
C THR A 43 7.26 2.30 -14.35
N ILE A 44 6.38 1.34 -14.60
CA ILE A 44 5.74 0.52 -13.58
C ILE A 44 6.03 -0.95 -13.87
N THR A 45 6.28 -1.73 -12.82
CA THR A 45 6.50 -3.16 -12.92
C THR A 45 5.81 -3.84 -11.75
N LEU A 46 4.98 -4.83 -12.05
CA LEU A 46 4.35 -5.69 -11.05
C LEU A 46 5.42 -6.59 -10.43
N ALA A 47 5.27 -6.91 -9.16
CA ALA A 47 6.09 -7.89 -8.47
C ALA A 47 5.19 -8.74 -7.57
N GLU A 48 5.58 -9.99 -7.36
CA GLU A 48 4.82 -10.91 -6.52
C GLU A 48 5.71 -11.66 -5.54
N SER A 49 5.07 -12.23 -4.53
CA SER A 49 5.61 -13.39 -3.84
C SER A 49 4.61 -14.52 -4.07
N ALA A 50 5.10 -15.70 -4.44
CA ALA A 50 4.28 -16.90 -4.51
C ALA A 50 4.73 -17.89 -3.43
N PRO A 51 3.79 -18.61 -2.76
CA PRO A 51 4.17 -19.65 -1.82
C PRO A 51 5.01 -20.72 -2.52
N THR A 52 6.21 -20.96 -2.00
CA THR A 52 7.20 -21.90 -2.52
C THR A 52 6.69 -23.35 -2.58
N GLU A 53 5.65 -23.66 -1.82
CA GLU A 53 4.96 -24.95 -1.81
C GLU A 53 3.93 -25.11 -2.94
N THR A 54 3.81 -24.14 -3.85
CA THR A 54 2.78 -24.11 -4.88
C THR A 54 3.36 -23.87 -6.27
N THR A 55 2.52 -24.03 -7.29
CA THR A 55 2.83 -23.68 -8.69
C THR A 55 2.24 -22.31 -9.08
N LEU A 56 2.01 -21.44 -8.09
CA LEU A 56 1.38 -20.13 -8.32
C LEU A 56 2.36 -19.06 -8.80
N ASP A 57 3.67 -19.34 -8.75
CA ASP A 57 4.72 -18.45 -9.27
C ASP A 57 4.55 -18.24 -10.78
N LEU A 58 4.36 -16.99 -11.18
CA LEU A 58 4.11 -16.58 -12.55
C LEU A 58 5.43 -16.15 -13.21
N PRO A 59 5.90 -16.85 -14.26
CA PRO A 59 7.24 -16.62 -14.81
C PRO A 59 7.43 -15.21 -15.41
N ASP A 60 6.35 -14.55 -15.79
CA ASP A 60 6.37 -13.20 -16.38
C ASP A 60 6.32 -12.08 -15.33
N ILE A 61 6.11 -12.41 -14.04
CA ILE A 61 6.09 -11.46 -12.94
C ILE A 61 7.34 -11.68 -12.08
N PRO A 62 8.22 -10.68 -11.92
CA PRO A 62 9.40 -10.83 -11.10
C PRO A 62 9.03 -11.01 -9.62
N ASN A 63 9.79 -11.87 -8.94
CA ASN A 63 9.66 -12.07 -7.50
C ASN A 63 10.11 -10.83 -6.71
N ALA A 64 9.35 -10.44 -5.68
CA ALA A 64 9.51 -9.22 -4.91
C ALA A 64 10.88 -9.14 -4.21
N ASP A 65 11.43 -10.26 -3.75
CA ASP A 65 12.75 -10.31 -3.12
C ASP A 65 13.87 -9.90 -4.09
N GLY A 66 13.82 -10.38 -5.35
CA GLY A 66 14.75 -9.97 -6.40
C GLY A 66 14.60 -8.50 -6.75
N VAL A 67 13.37 -8.00 -6.85
CA VAL A 67 13.08 -6.58 -7.11
C VAL A 67 13.62 -5.69 -5.98
N TRP A 68 13.42 -6.06 -4.72
CA TRP A 68 13.92 -5.32 -3.56
C TRP A 68 15.44 -5.29 -3.53
N LEU A 69 16.10 -6.42 -3.80
CA LEU A 69 17.55 -6.50 -3.87
C LEU A 69 18.12 -5.58 -4.95
N GLU A 70 17.54 -5.58 -6.16
CA GLU A 70 17.96 -4.68 -7.24
C GLU A 70 17.86 -3.22 -6.81
N MET A 71 16.72 -2.83 -6.24
CA MET A 71 16.46 -1.46 -5.78
C MET A 71 17.43 -1.00 -4.69
N ILE A 72 17.65 -1.83 -3.66
CA ILE A 72 18.54 -1.51 -2.53
C ILE A 72 20.00 -1.45 -2.98
N ASN A 73 20.41 -2.33 -3.89
CA ASN A 73 21.77 -2.35 -4.41
C ASN A 73 22.06 -1.14 -5.32
N ALA A 74 21.06 -0.69 -6.08
CA ALA A 74 21.18 0.48 -6.95
C ALA A 74 21.11 1.83 -6.21
N ALA A 75 20.67 1.85 -4.94
CA ALA A 75 20.54 3.08 -4.16
C ALA A 75 21.89 3.80 -3.97
N THR A 76 21.89 5.12 -4.19
CA THR A 76 23.09 5.96 -4.16
C THR A 76 23.06 7.06 -3.10
N ARG A 77 21.89 7.46 -2.60
CA ARG A 77 21.74 8.59 -1.65
C ARG A 77 20.91 8.23 -0.44
N ALA A 78 19.73 7.65 -0.63
CA ALA A 78 18.80 7.37 0.46
C ALA A 78 17.87 6.18 0.17
N ILE A 79 17.54 5.46 1.25
CA ILE A 79 16.50 4.43 1.31
C ILE A 79 15.60 4.77 2.50
N ASP A 80 14.32 4.96 2.24
CA ASP A 80 13.30 5.25 3.26
C ASP A 80 12.25 4.12 3.24
N LEU A 81 12.24 3.26 4.25
CA LEU A 81 11.35 2.08 4.35
C LEU A 81 10.28 2.27 5.41
N SER A 82 9.03 1.93 5.10
CA SER A 82 7.95 1.82 6.08
C SER A 82 7.30 0.44 5.98
N HIS A 83 7.34 -0.33 7.08
CA HIS A 83 6.70 -1.65 7.14
C HIS A 83 5.99 -1.87 8.47
N PHE A 84 4.93 -2.68 8.42
CA PHE A 84 4.11 -2.99 9.58
C PHE A 84 4.91 -3.61 10.75
N TYR A 85 5.82 -4.53 10.43
CA TYR A 85 6.76 -5.18 11.36
C TYR A 85 7.89 -5.83 10.57
N THR A 86 8.86 -6.45 11.25
CA THR A 86 9.90 -7.27 10.63
C THR A 86 10.00 -8.64 11.28
N SER A 87 10.29 -9.70 10.53
CA SER A 87 10.59 -11.02 11.10
C SER A 87 11.36 -11.87 10.09
N ASP A 88 12.66 -12.09 10.33
CA ASP A 88 13.48 -13.03 9.56
C ASP A 88 13.57 -14.39 10.27
N GLN A 89 13.81 -15.45 9.48
CA GLN A 89 14.17 -16.78 9.95
C GLN A 89 15.28 -17.33 9.05
N PRO A 90 16.56 -17.00 9.33
CA PRO A 90 17.66 -17.40 8.46
C PRO A 90 17.85 -18.93 8.39
N PRO A 91 18.18 -19.48 7.21
CA PRO A 91 18.23 -18.80 5.92
C PRO A 91 16.81 -18.57 5.34
N SER A 92 16.56 -17.36 4.84
CA SER A 92 15.35 -17.03 4.06
C SER A 92 15.67 -16.06 2.92
N ARG A 93 14.71 -15.80 2.03
CA ARG A 93 14.74 -14.73 1.02
C ARG A 93 14.92 -13.33 1.61
N LEU A 94 14.57 -13.12 2.88
CA LEU A 94 14.78 -11.84 3.57
C LEU A 94 16.23 -11.64 4.01
N THR A 95 16.96 -12.72 4.31
CA THR A 95 18.36 -12.66 4.77
C THR A 95 19.28 -11.87 3.82
N PRO A 96 19.30 -12.09 2.48
CA PRO A 96 20.12 -11.28 1.57
C PRO A 96 19.65 -9.82 1.48
N ILE A 97 18.36 -9.53 1.64
CA ILE A 97 17.83 -8.15 1.66
C ILE A 97 18.37 -7.40 2.88
N ILE A 98 18.37 -8.03 4.05
CA ILE A 98 19.00 -7.48 5.26
C ILE A 98 20.48 -7.20 4.98
N GLY A 99 21.21 -8.14 4.37
CA GLY A 99 22.60 -7.94 3.95
C GLY A 99 22.78 -6.74 3.01
N ALA A 100 21.89 -6.57 2.03
CA ALA A 100 21.93 -5.47 1.08
C ALA A 100 21.68 -4.10 1.74
N LEU A 101 20.77 -4.01 2.72
CA LEU A 101 20.58 -2.78 3.51
C LEU A 101 21.85 -2.41 4.29
N ARG A 102 22.52 -3.39 4.90
CA ARG A 102 23.79 -3.17 5.60
C ARG A 102 24.88 -2.69 4.63
N ALA A 103 24.95 -3.30 3.44
CA ALA A 103 25.86 -2.88 2.40
C ALA A 103 25.56 -1.45 1.92
N ALA A 104 24.29 -1.05 1.81
CA ALA A 104 23.91 0.31 1.44
C ALA A 104 24.40 1.34 2.46
N VAL A 105 24.21 1.07 3.77
CA VAL A 105 24.76 1.91 4.84
C VAL A 105 26.28 2.01 4.73
N ALA A 106 26.98 0.89 4.50
CA ALA A 106 28.43 0.87 4.32
C ALA A 106 28.91 1.68 3.09
N ARG A 107 28.08 1.78 2.03
CA ARG A 107 28.33 2.66 0.87
C ARG A 107 28.07 4.15 1.16
N GLY A 108 27.60 4.51 2.35
CA GLY A 108 27.24 5.88 2.72
C GLY A 108 25.81 6.29 2.34
N VAL A 109 24.96 5.33 1.96
CA VAL A 109 23.54 5.58 1.67
C VAL A 109 22.80 5.79 2.99
N ARG A 110 22.01 6.86 3.10
CA ARG A 110 21.17 7.12 4.28
C ARG A 110 20.01 6.12 4.32
N VAL A 111 19.93 5.29 5.35
CA VAL A 111 18.81 4.36 5.52
C VAL A 111 17.95 4.77 6.70
N ARG A 112 16.65 5.02 6.46
CA ARG A 112 15.64 5.24 7.49
C ARG A 112 14.60 4.12 7.42
N PHE A 113 14.24 3.57 8.57
CA PHE A 113 13.24 2.53 8.70
C PHE A 113 12.18 2.97 9.71
N LEU A 114 10.93 2.98 9.28
CA LEU A 114 9.76 3.26 10.09
C LEU A 114 8.93 1.97 10.26
N VAL A 115 8.51 1.67 11.48
CA VAL A 115 7.60 0.55 11.78
C VAL A 115 6.48 0.94 12.73
N ASP A 116 5.39 0.18 12.77
CA ASP A 116 4.37 0.34 13.80
C ASP A 116 4.92 -0.04 15.18
N GLU A 117 4.75 0.83 16.18
CA GLU A 117 5.26 0.61 17.54
C GLU A 117 4.66 -0.65 18.19
N SER A 118 3.35 -0.83 18.08
CA SER A 118 2.61 -1.86 18.80
C SER A 118 2.81 -3.26 18.21
N VAL A 119 3.00 -3.33 16.89
CA VAL A 119 3.17 -4.61 16.19
C VAL A 119 4.62 -5.03 16.13
N ALA A 120 5.55 -4.08 15.93
CA ALA A 120 6.98 -4.36 16.02
C ALA A 120 7.40 -4.90 17.39
N ALA A 121 6.74 -4.47 18.48
CA ALA A 121 7.01 -4.99 19.83
C ALA A 121 6.76 -6.51 19.99
N LYS A 122 6.02 -7.14 19.06
CA LYS A 122 5.76 -8.58 19.07
C LYS A 122 6.84 -9.41 18.36
N TYR A 123 7.69 -8.75 17.56
CA TYR A 123 8.73 -9.39 16.73
C TYR A 123 10.02 -8.53 16.73
N PRO A 124 10.66 -8.33 17.90
CA PRO A 124 11.75 -7.38 18.06
C PRO A 124 13.08 -7.82 17.40
N GLU A 125 13.32 -9.13 17.28
CA GLU A 125 14.65 -9.70 17.07
C GLU A 125 15.32 -9.21 15.79
N THR A 126 14.55 -9.14 14.70
CA THR A 126 15.06 -8.69 13.39
C THR A 126 15.32 -7.17 13.37
N LEU A 127 14.49 -6.36 14.04
CA LEU A 127 14.71 -4.92 14.18
C LEU A 127 15.92 -4.62 15.05
N ASP A 128 16.09 -5.34 16.15
CA ASP A 128 17.22 -5.17 17.06
C ASP A 128 18.53 -5.51 16.34
N ALA A 129 18.52 -6.57 15.52
CA ALA A 129 19.67 -6.95 14.70
C ALA A 129 20.02 -5.92 13.61
N LEU A 130 19.03 -5.20 13.07
CA LEU A 130 19.22 -4.13 12.08
C LEU A 130 19.71 -2.82 12.71
N THR A 131 19.23 -2.48 13.90
CA THR A 131 19.53 -1.20 14.58
C THR A 131 20.83 -1.19 15.38
N GLY A 132 21.38 -2.36 15.73
CA GLY A 132 22.69 -2.46 16.35
C GLY A 132 23.86 -1.97 15.49
N GLN A 133 23.62 -1.48 14.26
CA GLN A 133 24.64 -1.01 13.33
C GLN A 133 24.60 0.50 13.11
N ALA A 134 25.77 1.14 13.09
CA ALA A 134 25.91 2.56 12.83
C ALA A 134 25.40 2.91 11.42
N GLY A 135 24.47 3.87 11.31
CA GLY A 135 24.04 4.48 10.05
C GLY A 135 22.62 4.16 9.58
N LEU A 136 21.98 3.10 10.13
CA LEU A 136 20.54 2.86 9.95
C LEU A 136 19.76 3.58 11.05
N GLN A 137 18.80 4.42 10.67
CA GLN A 137 17.94 5.13 11.61
C GLN A 137 16.60 4.41 11.70
N LEU A 138 16.18 4.04 12.91
CA LEU A 138 14.87 3.43 13.16
C LEU A 138 13.98 4.40 13.95
N ARG A 139 12.72 4.53 13.53
CA ARG A 139 11.66 5.09 14.37
C ARG A 139 10.47 4.13 14.45
N LYS A 140 9.76 4.18 15.57
CA LYS A 140 8.54 3.41 15.82
C LYS A 140 7.37 4.39 15.87
N LEU A 141 6.41 4.26 14.95
CA LEU A 141 5.24 5.12 14.89
C LEU A 141 4.14 4.56 15.80
N ALA A 142 3.76 5.33 16.81
CA ALA A 142 2.74 4.94 17.78
C ALA A 142 1.31 5.26 17.32
N VAL A 143 0.89 4.77 16.14
CA VAL A 143 -0.44 5.06 15.56
C VAL A 143 -1.58 4.78 16.54
N GLN A 144 -1.48 3.66 17.27
CA GLN A 144 -2.48 3.28 18.27
C GLN A 144 -2.69 4.37 19.34
N LYS A 145 -1.63 5.07 19.76
CA LYS A 145 -1.69 6.17 20.73
C LYS A 145 -2.14 7.48 20.08
N LEU A 146 -1.72 7.73 18.83
CA LEU A 146 -1.95 8.98 18.12
C LEU A 146 -3.39 9.12 17.60
N MET A 147 -3.95 8.03 17.07
CA MET A 147 -5.27 8.06 16.42
C MET A 147 -6.07 6.77 16.55
N GLY A 148 -5.49 5.70 17.10
CA GLY A 148 -6.13 4.38 17.17
C GLY A 148 -6.04 3.64 15.84
N GLY A 149 -5.62 2.37 15.91
CA GLY A 149 -5.26 1.59 14.73
C GLY A 149 -3.75 1.37 14.65
N VAL A 150 -3.28 0.99 13.46
CA VAL A 150 -1.88 0.62 13.22
C VAL A 150 -1.38 1.17 11.89
N GLN A 151 -0.08 1.45 11.79
CA GLN A 151 0.59 1.69 10.51
C GLN A 151 0.66 0.36 9.77
N HIS A 152 0.00 0.23 8.62
CA HIS A 152 -0.08 -1.05 7.89
C HIS A 152 0.46 -0.97 6.45
N ALA A 153 0.93 0.18 5.99
CA ALA A 153 1.56 0.29 4.68
C ALA A 153 2.91 -0.45 4.65
N LYS A 154 3.27 -0.99 3.49
CA LYS A 154 4.57 -1.61 3.23
C LYS A 154 5.14 -1.01 1.96
N TYR A 155 6.21 -0.24 2.11
CA TYR A 155 6.83 0.42 0.98
C TYR A 155 8.29 0.78 1.27
N MET A 156 9.02 1.05 0.19
CA MET A 156 10.32 1.70 0.25
C MET A 156 10.43 2.76 -0.84
N VAL A 157 11.08 3.87 -0.53
CA VAL A 157 11.44 4.93 -1.48
C VAL A 157 12.95 4.97 -1.64
N ILE A 158 13.43 4.93 -2.88
CA ILE A 158 14.85 4.97 -3.22
C ILE A 158 15.17 6.30 -3.90
N ASP A 159 16.12 7.04 -3.34
CA ASP A 159 16.70 8.27 -3.90
C ASP A 159 15.67 9.36 -4.30
N ARG A 160 14.43 9.31 -3.79
CA ARG A 160 13.26 10.11 -4.24
C ARG A 160 13.03 9.99 -5.77
N ARG A 161 13.34 8.84 -6.35
CA ARG A 161 13.25 8.58 -7.81
C ARG A 161 12.38 7.39 -8.15
N GLU A 162 12.36 6.39 -7.28
CA GLU A 162 11.52 5.22 -7.44
C GLU A 162 11.00 4.74 -6.10
N ALA A 163 9.92 3.99 -6.13
CA ALA A 163 9.29 3.42 -4.96
C ALA A 163 8.85 1.98 -5.24
N TYR A 164 8.82 1.18 -4.19
CA TYR A 164 8.08 -0.08 -4.15
C TYR A 164 6.92 0.10 -3.19
N LEU A 165 5.71 -0.31 -3.59
CA LEU A 165 4.52 -0.35 -2.75
C LEU A 165 3.84 -1.70 -2.92
N GLY A 166 3.54 -2.39 -1.83
CA GLY A 166 2.89 -3.70 -1.93
C GLY A 166 2.30 -4.20 -0.62
N SER A 167 1.89 -5.46 -0.62
CA SER A 167 1.31 -6.13 0.53
C SER A 167 2.32 -6.94 1.35
N GLN A 168 3.51 -7.22 0.80
CA GLN A 168 4.60 -7.94 1.49
C GLN A 168 5.05 -7.20 2.75
N ASN A 169 4.97 -7.85 3.91
CA ASN A 169 5.68 -7.37 5.10
C ASN A 169 7.19 -7.61 4.94
N PHE A 170 8.00 -6.94 5.77
CA PHE A 170 9.44 -7.20 5.84
C PHE A 170 9.69 -8.48 6.64
N ASP A 171 9.12 -9.60 6.18
CA ASP A 171 9.18 -10.88 6.87
C ASP A 171 9.36 -12.04 5.89
N TRP A 172 10.00 -13.12 6.36
CA TRP A 172 10.31 -14.29 5.52
C TRP A 172 9.06 -14.93 4.92
N ARG A 173 7.92 -14.95 5.64
CA ARG A 173 6.69 -15.60 5.16
C ARG A 173 6.06 -14.82 4.02
N SER A 174 6.04 -13.49 4.09
CA SER A 174 5.55 -12.65 2.98
C SER A 174 6.37 -12.82 1.70
N LEU A 175 7.63 -13.24 1.80
CA LEU A 175 8.50 -13.45 0.64
C LEU A 175 8.53 -14.89 0.13
N GLU A 176 8.14 -15.88 0.95
CA GLU A 176 8.28 -17.30 0.61
C GLU A 176 7.00 -18.14 0.68
N HIS A 177 6.00 -17.73 1.46
CA HIS A 177 4.88 -18.60 1.86
C HIS A 177 3.50 -17.96 1.71
N ILE A 178 3.44 -16.69 1.34
CA ILE A 178 2.19 -15.95 1.17
C ILE A 178 2.14 -15.40 -0.24
N GLN A 179 0.98 -15.57 -0.89
CA GLN A 179 0.73 -14.90 -2.16
C GLN A 179 0.54 -13.41 -1.91
N GLU A 180 1.49 -12.60 -2.36
CA GLU A 180 1.51 -11.15 -2.14
C GLU A 180 1.78 -10.44 -3.46
N MET A 181 1.28 -9.21 -3.59
CA MET A 181 1.47 -8.39 -4.79
C MET A 181 2.05 -7.03 -4.41
N GLY A 182 2.90 -6.51 -5.27
CA GLY A 182 3.42 -5.15 -5.16
C GLY A 182 3.78 -4.57 -6.51
N VAL A 183 4.14 -3.30 -6.51
CA VAL A 183 4.53 -2.56 -7.70
C VAL A 183 5.81 -1.80 -7.43
N ARG A 184 6.78 -1.94 -8.32
CA ARG A 184 7.90 -1.02 -8.45
C ARG A 184 7.51 0.07 -9.44
N ILE A 185 7.68 1.31 -9.02
CA ILE A 185 7.34 2.49 -9.83
C ILE A 185 8.56 3.40 -9.88
N ARG A 186 9.14 3.57 -11.06
CA ARG A 186 10.16 4.58 -11.32
C ARG A 186 9.44 5.86 -11.74
N SER A 187 9.24 6.78 -10.81
CA SER A 187 8.64 8.10 -11.02
C SER A 187 9.02 8.98 -9.84
N LYS A 188 9.63 10.13 -10.10
CA LYS A 188 9.96 11.13 -9.07
C LYS A 188 8.70 11.72 -8.47
N ARG A 189 7.62 11.85 -9.24
CA ARG A 189 6.32 12.34 -8.76
C ARG A 189 5.70 11.37 -7.77
N VAL A 190 5.58 10.08 -8.13
CA VAL A 190 5.04 9.05 -7.21
C VAL A 190 5.95 8.82 -6.01
N ALA A 191 7.27 8.69 -6.23
CA ALA A 191 8.24 8.55 -5.13
C ALA A 191 8.23 9.77 -4.21
N GLY A 192 8.02 10.97 -4.76
CA GLY A 192 7.88 12.21 -4.00
C GLY A 192 6.63 12.23 -3.13
N ALA A 193 5.48 11.81 -3.65
CA ALA A 193 4.23 11.71 -2.90
C ALA A 193 4.32 10.71 -1.75
N LEU A 194 4.89 9.53 -2.01
CA LEU A 194 5.09 8.54 -0.97
C LEU A 194 6.12 8.99 0.08
N LEU A 195 7.17 9.72 -0.33
CA LEU A 195 8.13 10.30 0.60
C LEU A 195 7.49 11.40 1.47
N ASP A 196 6.54 12.18 0.96
CA ASP A 196 5.84 13.20 1.73
C ASP A 196 5.00 12.56 2.87
N VAL A 197 4.38 11.39 2.61
CA VAL A 197 3.75 10.55 3.63
C VAL A 197 4.80 10.05 4.64
N PHE A 198 5.89 9.47 4.15
CA PHE A 198 6.97 8.96 5.00
C PHE A 198 7.53 10.04 5.94
N GLU A 199 7.81 11.24 5.43
CA GLU A 199 8.39 12.33 6.22
C GLU A 199 7.41 12.81 7.30
N THR A 200 6.13 12.90 6.95
CA THR A 200 5.09 13.28 7.92
C THR A 200 5.00 12.25 9.04
N ASP A 201 4.92 10.97 8.71
CA ASP A 201 4.90 9.86 9.67
C ASP A 201 6.21 9.75 10.47
N TRP A 202 7.35 10.02 9.83
CA TRP A 202 8.67 10.03 10.46
C TRP A 202 8.75 11.09 11.55
N GLU A 203 8.27 12.30 11.28
CA GLU A 203 8.22 13.38 12.26
C GLU A 203 7.22 13.10 13.39
N PHE A 204 6.07 12.50 13.10
CA PHE A 204 5.15 12.03 14.16
C PHE A 204 5.81 11.00 15.08
N ALA A 205 6.56 10.05 14.53
CA ALA A 205 7.33 9.10 15.33
C ALA A 205 8.47 9.78 16.11
N GLY A 206 8.87 11.00 15.72
CA GLY A 206 9.79 11.87 16.46
C GLY A 206 9.13 12.80 17.49
N GLY A 207 7.80 12.72 17.66
CA GLY A 207 7.05 13.55 18.61
C GLY A 207 6.53 14.88 18.05
N ALA A 208 6.55 15.05 16.72
CA ALA A 208 5.92 16.23 16.10
C ALA A 208 4.41 16.28 16.37
N PRO A 209 3.80 17.48 16.40
CA PRO A 209 2.38 17.63 16.68
C PRO A 209 1.52 17.07 15.53
N ALA A 210 0.36 16.49 15.86
CA ALA A 210 -0.51 15.78 14.92
C ALA A 210 -1.07 16.63 13.74
N ASN A 211 -0.92 17.95 13.79
CA ASN A 211 -1.31 18.86 12.71
C ASN A 211 -0.19 19.14 11.68
N LEU A 212 1.02 18.61 11.89
CA LEU A 212 2.12 18.73 10.91
C LEU A 212 1.73 18.04 9.58
N ARG A 213 1.93 18.74 8.47
CA ARG A 213 1.73 18.19 7.12
C ARG A 213 2.95 18.55 6.27
N ILE A 214 3.67 17.55 5.77
CA ILE A 214 4.86 17.75 4.93
C ILE A 214 4.49 17.43 3.50
N VAL A 215 4.31 18.48 2.68
CA VAL A 215 4.14 18.36 1.22
C VAL A 215 5.34 19.04 0.57
N ARG A 216 6.23 18.27 -0.04
CA ARG A 216 7.44 18.76 -0.72
C ARG A 216 7.37 18.55 -2.23
N ARG A 217 6.45 17.72 -2.71
CA ARG A 217 6.24 17.53 -4.14
C ARG A 217 5.57 18.76 -4.77
N PRO A 218 5.84 19.05 -6.07
CA PRO A 218 5.24 20.19 -6.75
C PRO A 218 3.77 19.95 -7.15
N ASP A 219 3.37 18.73 -7.49
CA ASP A 219 2.01 18.38 -7.93
C ASP A 219 1.53 17.05 -7.32
N ALA A 220 0.22 16.94 -7.08
CA ALA A 220 -0.47 15.73 -6.57
C ALA A 220 -1.31 15.01 -7.65
N ASP A 221 -1.16 15.43 -8.91
CA ASP A 221 -1.97 14.94 -10.01
C ASP A 221 -1.56 13.54 -10.49
N ALA A 222 -2.46 12.91 -11.25
CA ALA A 222 -2.18 11.66 -11.94
C ALA A 222 -0.97 11.82 -12.86
N VAL A 223 -0.06 10.86 -12.80
CA VAL A 223 1.17 10.82 -13.59
C VAL A 223 0.93 9.89 -14.77
N ARG A 224 1.14 10.39 -15.99
CA ARG A 224 1.24 9.52 -17.15
C ARG A 224 2.67 9.00 -17.25
N LEU A 225 2.83 7.69 -17.18
CA LEU A 225 4.13 7.05 -17.26
C LEU A 225 4.62 7.01 -18.71
N PHE A 226 5.93 6.90 -18.91
CA PHE A 226 6.53 6.73 -20.24
C PHE A 226 6.06 5.42 -20.90
N THR A 227 5.71 4.43 -20.10
CA THR A 227 5.14 3.14 -20.51
C THR A 227 3.66 3.24 -20.95
N GLY A 228 3.02 4.40 -20.75
CA GLY A 228 1.70 4.75 -21.28
C GLY A 228 0.58 4.73 -20.23
N GLU A 229 0.82 4.07 -19.10
CA GLU A 229 -0.06 3.97 -17.95
C GLU A 229 -0.33 5.33 -17.32
N THR A 230 -1.49 5.49 -16.68
CA THR A 230 -1.76 6.64 -15.81
C THR A 230 -1.86 6.15 -14.39
N VAL A 231 -1.00 6.68 -13.51
CA VAL A 231 -0.91 6.28 -12.11
C VAL A 231 -1.30 7.45 -11.22
N THR A 232 -2.18 7.19 -10.27
CA THR A 232 -2.52 8.15 -9.21
C THR A 232 -2.06 7.58 -7.87
N PHE A 233 -1.23 8.33 -7.14
CA PHE A 233 -0.89 7.96 -5.77
C PHE A 233 -2.07 8.20 -4.83
N VAL A 234 -2.31 7.24 -3.94
CA VAL A 234 -3.39 7.32 -2.96
C VAL A 234 -2.93 6.75 -1.63
N ALA A 235 -3.47 7.29 -0.54
CA ALA A 235 -3.14 6.88 0.81
C ALA A 235 -4.33 6.98 1.76
N SER A 236 -4.18 6.40 2.95
CA SER A 236 -5.14 6.45 4.05
C SER A 236 -4.41 6.61 5.38
N PRO A 237 -5.09 7.10 6.43
CA PRO A 237 -6.50 7.51 6.46
C PRO A 237 -6.74 9.01 6.24
N LYS A 238 -8.00 9.39 5.94
CA LYS A 238 -8.44 10.79 5.92
C LYS A 238 -8.14 11.48 7.26
N GLY A 239 -7.71 12.73 7.20
CA GLY A 239 -7.35 13.56 8.34
C GLY A 239 -5.91 13.36 8.81
N TRP A 240 -5.17 12.40 8.23
CA TRP A 240 -3.77 12.10 8.55
C TRP A 240 -2.81 12.38 7.39
N LEU A 241 -3.35 12.58 6.18
CA LEU A 241 -2.52 12.65 4.98
C LEU A 241 -1.85 14.01 4.87
N PRO A 242 -0.63 14.08 4.32
CA PRO A 242 0.00 15.34 3.95
C PRO A 242 -0.92 16.19 3.04
N ASP A 243 -1.58 15.51 2.10
CA ASP A 243 -2.59 16.07 1.20
C ASP A 243 -3.85 15.20 1.22
N GLU A 244 -4.95 15.77 1.70
CA GLU A 244 -6.24 15.07 1.80
C GLU A 244 -6.85 14.76 0.43
N ALA A 245 -6.40 15.41 -0.65
CA ALA A 245 -6.78 15.04 -2.00
C ALA A 245 -6.30 13.64 -2.37
N GLU A 246 -5.30 13.08 -1.66
CA GLU A 246 -4.74 11.74 -1.88
C GLU A 246 -5.54 10.62 -1.20
N TRP A 247 -6.60 10.94 -0.46
CA TRP A 247 -7.41 9.93 0.21
C TRP A 247 -7.95 8.87 -0.77
N ASP A 248 -7.70 7.60 -0.44
CA ASP A 248 -7.93 6.43 -1.27
C ASP A 248 -9.42 6.08 -1.48
N LEU A 249 -10.22 6.07 -0.41
CA LEU A 249 -11.56 5.50 -0.43
C LEU A 249 -12.49 6.12 -1.49
N PRO A 250 -12.58 7.46 -1.65
CA PRO A 250 -13.43 8.04 -2.69
C PRO A 250 -12.96 7.69 -4.11
N LYS A 251 -11.66 7.47 -4.31
CA LYS A 251 -11.11 7.06 -5.61
C LYS A 251 -11.45 5.60 -5.89
N LEU A 252 -11.22 4.70 -4.94
CA LEU A 252 -11.60 3.29 -5.07
C LEU A 252 -13.09 3.12 -5.38
N VAL A 253 -13.96 3.86 -4.68
CA VAL A 253 -15.40 3.88 -4.96
C VAL A 253 -15.70 4.34 -6.39
N ARG A 254 -15.08 5.43 -6.86
CA ARG A 254 -15.26 5.91 -8.23
C ARG A 254 -14.83 4.87 -9.27
N LEU A 255 -13.74 4.16 -9.02
CA LEU A 255 -13.18 3.18 -9.95
C LEU A 255 -14.12 1.96 -10.09
N ILE A 256 -14.69 1.51 -8.97
CA ILE A 256 -15.75 0.50 -8.97
C ILE A 256 -17.02 1.01 -9.69
N ASP A 257 -17.42 2.26 -9.47
CA ASP A 257 -18.58 2.86 -10.12
C ASP A 257 -18.38 3.10 -11.63
N GLN A 258 -17.14 3.23 -12.09
CA GLN A 258 -16.79 3.41 -13.50
C GLN A 258 -16.63 2.09 -14.26
N ALA A 259 -16.52 0.95 -13.57
CA ALA A 259 -16.47 -0.36 -14.21
C ALA A 259 -17.69 -0.60 -15.13
N ARG A 260 -17.42 -1.25 -16.27
CA ARG A 260 -18.40 -1.45 -17.36
C ARG A 260 -18.72 -2.90 -17.65
N SER A 261 -17.79 -3.82 -17.44
CA SER A 261 -17.94 -5.23 -17.81
C SER A 261 -17.60 -6.18 -16.68
N GLU A 262 -16.41 -6.03 -16.07
CA GLU A 262 -15.92 -6.94 -15.03
C GLU A 262 -15.15 -6.18 -13.95
N LEU A 263 -15.22 -6.69 -12.73
CA LEU A 263 -14.40 -6.34 -11.57
C LEU A 263 -13.79 -7.62 -10.98
N GLY A 264 -12.49 -7.81 -11.17
CA GLY A 264 -11.70 -8.84 -10.47
C GLY A 264 -11.03 -8.24 -9.24
N ILE A 265 -11.28 -8.79 -8.06
CA ILE A 265 -10.79 -8.24 -6.80
C ILE A 265 -10.20 -9.37 -5.95
N GLN A 266 -8.93 -9.25 -5.61
CA GLN A 266 -8.23 -10.17 -4.71
C GLN A 266 -8.00 -9.49 -3.36
N LEU A 267 -8.41 -10.14 -2.26
CA LEU A 267 -8.38 -9.59 -0.92
C LEU A 267 -7.90 -10.66 0.06
N LEU A 268 -7.27 -10.24 1.15
CA LEU A 268 -7.08 -11.12 2.30
C LEU A 268 -8.43 -11.53 2.92
N THR A 269 -9.36 -10.58 3.07
CA THR A 269 -10.67 -10.80 3.71
C THR A 269 -11.66 -9.72 3.28
N TYR A 270 -12.90 -10.12 2.95
CA TYR A 270 -14.01 -9.21 2.68
C TYR A 270 -14.98 -9.16 3.87
N LYS A 271 -15.18 -7.99 4.49
CA LYS A 271 -16.13 -7.78 5.60
C LYS A 271 -16.79 -6.41 5.50
N THR A 272 -18.03 -6.33 5.96
CA THR A 272 -18.81 -5.07 6.04
C THR A 272 -18.86 -4.48 7.46
N LYS A 273 -18.09 -5.03 8.40
CA LYS A 273 -17.85 -4.41 9.70
C LYS A 273 -16.38 -4.16 9.93
N SER A 274 -16.12 -3.05 10.60
CA SER A 274 -14.83 -2.68 11.16
C SER A 274 -14.52 -3.51 12.41
N TYR A 275 -13.29 -3.45 12.89
CA TYR A 275 -12.83 -4.15 14.10
C TYR A 275 -13.59 -3.77 15.38
N ASP A 276 -14.15 -2.56 15.43
CA ASP A 276 -14.99 -2.08 16.54
C ASP A 276 -16.47 -2.50 16.41
N GLY A 277 -16.81 -3.27 15.37
CA GLY A 277 -18.17 -3.74 15.09
C GLY A 277 -19.05 -2.73 14.34
N SER A 278 -18.57 -1.51 14.10
CA SER A 278 -19.27 -0.53 13.28
C SER A 278 -19.38 -1.00 11.83
N LEU A 279 -20.43 -0.58 11.12
CA LEU A 279 -20.60 -0.91 9.71
C LEU A 279 -19.68 -0.05 8.84
N PHE A 280 -19.03 -0.70 7.89
CA PHE A 280 -18.31 -0.06 6.79
C PHE A 280 -18.86 -0.61 5.48
N LEU A 281 -19.51 0.26 4.70
CA LEU A 281 -20.36 -0.15 3.57
C LEU A 281 -19.97 0.55 2.27
N GLU A 282 -18.97 1.41 2.26
CA GLU A 282 -18.65 2.29 1.14
C GLU A 282 -18.23 1.47 -0.09
N LEU A 283 -17.29 0.53 0.10
CA LEU A 283 -16.87 -0.38 -0.95
C LEU A 283 -17.95 -1.42 -1.28
N ASP A 284 -18.62 -2.00 -0.26
CA ASP A 284 -19.72 -2.95 -0.48
C ASP A 284 -20.84 -2.34 -1.33
N ARG A 285 -21.30 -1.13 -1.01
CA ARG A 285 -22.31 -0.40 -1.79
C ARG A 285 -21.84 -0.11 -3.20
N ALA A 286 -20.56 0.20 -3.41
CA ALA A 286 -20.01 0.40 -4.74
C ALA A 286 -20.05 -0.90 -5.56
N LEU A 287 -19.66 -2.04 -4.97
CA LEU A 287 -19.74 -3.35 -5.61
C LEU A 287 -21.18 -3.73 -5.95
N ARG A 288 -22.13 -3.48 -5.04
CA ARG A 288 -23.56 -3.70 -5.29
C ARG A 288 -24.08 -2.84 -6.45
N ARG A 289 -23.68 -1.57 -6.51
CA ARG A 289 -24.03 -0.69 -7.64
C ARG A 289 -23.42 -1.19 -8.94
N ALA A 290 -22.20 -1.74 -8.92
CA ALA A 290 -21.58 -2.33 -10.12
C ALA A 290 -22.34 -3.57 -10.60
N ALA A 291 -22.61 -4.52 -9.70
CA ALA A 291 -23.40 -5.72 -10.01
C ALA A 291 -24.79 -5.36 -10.55
N ALA A 292 -25.50 -4.41 -9.91
CA ALA A 292 -26.82 -3.96 -10.39
C ALA A 292 -26.80 -3.32 -11.79
N ARG A 293 -25.64 -2.90 -12.31
CA ARG A 293 -25.46 -2.43 -13.70
C ARG A 293 -25.11 -3.56 -14.67
N GLY A 294 -25.06 -4.82 -14.22
CA GLY A 294 -24.61 -5.98 -15.00
C GLY A 294 -23.10 -6.12 -15.11
N VAL A 295 -22.32 -5.47 -14.23
CA VAL A 295 -20.86 -5.67 -14.15
C VAL A 295 -20.57 -6.95 -13.38
N GLY A 296 -19.88 -7.91 -13.99
CA GLY A 296 -19.50 -9.15 -13.32
C GLY A 296 -18.49 -8.90 -12.20
N VAL A 297 -18.86 -9.20 -10.95
CA VAL A 297 -17.98 -9.03 -9.78
C VAL A 297 -17.40 -10.37 -9.34
N ARG A 298 -16.08 -10.52 -9.41
CA ARG A 298 -15.35 -11.72 -8.98
C ARG A 298 -14.46 -11.38 -7.79
N LEU A 299 -14.67 -12.07 -6.67
CA LEU A 299 -13.85 -11.94 -5.48
C LEU A 299 -12.98 -13.19 -5.30
N LEU A 300 -11.67 -13.00 -5.15
CA LEU A 300 -10.73 -14.01 -4.67
C LEU A 300 -10.34 -13.64 -3.23
N VAL A 301 -10.63 -14.52 -2.28
CA VAL A 301 -10.37 -14.30 -0.85
C VAL A 301 -9.66 -15.48 -0.23
N SER A 302 -8.93 -15.26 0.86
CA SER A 302 -8.31 -16.36 1.60
C SER A 302 -9.35 -17.35 2.13
N ASP A 303 -9.02 -18.65 2.11
CA ASP A 303 -9.94 -19.75 2.43
C ASP A 303 -10.60 -19.63 3.81
N TRP A 304 -9.93 -19.04 4.80
CA TRP A 304 -10.54 -18.82 6.11
C TRP A 304 -11.78 -17.91 6.08
N SER A 305 -11.96 -17.11 5.02
CA SER A 305 -13.17 -16.31 4.77
C SER A 305 -14.39 -17.19 4.46
N ASN A 306 -14.19 -18.47 4.15
CA ASN A 306 -15.24 -19.44 3.81
C ASN A 306 -15.79 -20.18 5.04
N LYS A 307 -15.20 -20.01 6.24
CA LYS A 307 -15.68 -20.70 7.46
C LYS A 307 -17.15 -20.32 7.76
N PRO A 308 -18.05 -21.27 8.11
CA PRO A 308 -19.48 -21.01 8.30
C PRO A 308 -19.81 -19.91 9.31
N SER A 309 -19.07 -19.84 10.42
CA SER A 309 -19.24 -18.83 11.47
C SER A 309 -18.65 -17.47 11.13
N SER A 310 -17.83 -17.37 10.07
CA SER A 310 -17.10 -16.15 9.75
C SER A 310 -18.03 -15.04 9.26
N GLU A 311 -17.76 -13.83 9.72
CA GLU A 311 -18.44 -12.65 9.22
C GLU A 311 -18.16 -12.38 7.74
N ALA A 312 -16.96 -12.77 7.29
CA ALA A 312 -16.58 -12.65 5.90
C ALA A 312 -17.51 -13.46 4.99
N ARG A 313 -17.78 -14.73 5.34
CA ARG A 313 -18.75 -15.56 4.61
C ARG A 313 -20.11 -14.90 4.54
N ARG A 314 -20.63 -14.35 5.65
CA ARG A 314 -21.92 -13.64 5.65
C ARG A 314 -21.93 -12.44 4.70
N SER A 315 -20.86 -11.65 4.71
CA SER A 315 -20.70 -10.48 3.85
C SER A 315 -20.65 -10.87 2.36
N ILE A 316 -19.86 -11.89 2.03
CA ILE A 316 -19.72 -12.41 0.67
C ILE A 316 -21.04 -13.00 0.17
N SER A 317 -21.71 -13.83 1.00
CA SER A 317 -23.02 -14.38 0.67
C SER A 317 -24.07 -13.29 0.46
N ALA A 318 -24.08 -12.23 1.26
CA ALA A 318 -25.00 -11.11 1.08
C ALA A 318 -24.70 -10.30 -0.21
N LEU A 319 -23.44 -10.24 -0.64
CA LEU A 319 -23.07 -9.61 -1.91
C LEU A 319 -23.47 -10.48 -3.12
N SER A 320 -23.33 -11.81 -3.03
CA SER A 320 -23.64 -12.72 -4.13
C SER A 320 -25.14 -12.86 -4.44
N GLN A 321 -26.03 -12.37 -3.57
CA GLN A 321 -27.47 -12.30 -3.83
C GLN A 321 -27.90 -11.06 -4.61
N VAL A 322 -26.98 -10.15 -4.94
CA VAL A 322 -27.29 -8.95 -5.74
C VAL A 322 -27.48 -9.38 -7.20
N PRO A 323 -28.63 -9.09 -7.82
CA PRO A 323 -28.85 -9.44 -9.22
C PRO A 323 -27.89 -8.73 -10.16
N GLY A 324 -27.29 -9.48 -11.10
CA GLY A 324 -26.31 -9.01 -12.09
C GLY A 324 -25.03 -9.83 -12.05
#